data_AF-A0A7L1XNF2-F1
#
_entry.id   AF-A0A7L1XNF2-F1
#
_cell.length_a   1.000
_cell.length_b   1.000
_cell.length_c   1.000
_cell.angle_alpha   90.00
_cell.angle_beta   90.00
_cell.angle_gamma   90.00
#
_symmetry.space_group_name_H-M   'P 1'
#
loop_
_entity.id
_entity.type
_entity.pdbx_description
1 polymer ?
#
loop_
_entity_poly.entity_id
_entity_poly.type
_entity_poly.pdbx_seq_one_letter_code
_entity_poly.pdbx_strand_id
1 'polypeptide(L)'
;LQKLIHLLQATDDPLIQEQALITLSNSAAFSVNQDIIRNLDGLSVIGGMLSDCAPKVKEKALNALNNLSMNIKNQEEIQVYITQVCRSIDSAPLNSDLQLAALRLLTNMSVTSDYHHKMINSIPCFLRLLSEGIERTQIQVLKVLVNLSANPDMTRHLLRAQV
;
A
#
# COMPACT_ATOMS: atom_id res chain seq x y z
N LEU A 1 3.05 4.60 21.01
CA LEU A 1 3.01 3.60 19.93
C LEU A 1 2.33 2.32 20.37
N GLN A 2 2.87 1.58 21.35
CA GLN A 2 2.24 0.33 21.85
C GLN A 2 0.75 0.48 22.21
N LYS A 3 0.37 1.53 22.96
CA LYS A 3 -1.05 1.79 23.29
C LYS A 3 -1.95 1.97 22.07
N LEU A 4 -1.45 2.54 20.97
CA LEU A 4 -2.23 2.72 19.73
C LEU A 4 -2.38 1.40 18.98
N ILE A 5 -1.32 0.58 18.96
CA ILE A 5 -1.36 -0.76 18.36
C ILE A 5 -2.36 -1.65 19.12
N HIS A 6 -2.28 -1.66 20.46
CA HIS A 6 -3.26 -2.38 21.29
C HIS A 6 -4.69 -1.86 21.09
N LEU A 7 -4.87 -0.53 20.94
CA LEU A 7 -6.18 0.03 20.67
C LEU A 7 -6.78 -0.50 19.36
N LEU A 8 -5.98 -0.59 18.29
CA LEU A 8 -6.43 -1.16 17.02
C LEU A 8 -6.84 -2.63 17.12
N GLN A 9 -6.17 -3.41 17.98
CA GLN A 9 -6.52 -4.82 18.20
C GLN A 9 -7.76 -5.00 19.08
N ALA A 10 -8.08 -4.01 19.91
CA ALA A 10 -9.12 -4.10 20.92
C ALA A 10 -10.45 -3.46 20.51
N THR A 11 -10.52 -2.78 19.37
CA THR A 11 -11.70 -2.04 18.94
C THR A 11 -12.12 -2.39 17.52
N ASP A 12 -13.42 -2.56 17.33
CA ASP A 12 -14.07 -2.68 16.01
C ASP A 12 -14.73 -1.36 15.59
N ASP A 13 -14.61 -0.28 16.38
CA ASP A 13 -15.18 1.03 16.04
C ASP A 13 -14.35 1.69 14.92
N PRO A 14 -14.93 1.89 13.71
CA PRO A 14 -14.18 2.44 12.58
C PRO A 14 -13.62 3.84 12.84
N LEU A 15 -14.31 4.68 13.63
CA LEU A 15 -13.84 6.03 13.91
C LEU A 15 -12.60 6.01 14.81
N ILE A 16 -12.58 5.11 15.80
CA ILE A 16 -11.42 4.91 16.67
C ILE A 16 -10.27 4.32 15.86
N GLN A 17 -10.53 3.32 15.01
CA GLN A 17 -9.54 2.72 14.13
C GLN A 17 -8.92 3.76 13.19
N GLU A 18 -9.74 4.58 12.52
CA GLU A 18 -9.28 5.67 11.65
C GLU A 18 -8.35 6.64 12.41
N GLN A 19 -8.76 7.11 13.58
CA GLN A 19 -7.96 8.07 14.36
C GLN A 19 -6.64 7.46 14.87
N ALA A 20 -6.67 6.19 15.29
CA ALA A 20 -5.46 5.48 15.70
C ALA A 20 -4.49 5.27 14.54
N LEU A 21 -4.99 4.89 13.36
CA LEU A 21 -4.20 4.72 12.14
C LEU A 21 -3.61 6.05 11.64
N ILE A 22 -4.37 7.15 11.67
CA ILE A 22 -3.85 8.49 11.36
C ILE A 22 -2.69 8.85 12.30
N THR A 23 -2.86 8.59 13.60
CA THR A 23 -1.83 8.89 14.61
C THR A 23 -0.58 8.03 14.41
N LEU A 24 -0.74 6.74 14.08
CA LEU A 24 0.37 5.84 13.74
C LEU A 24 1.06 6.25 12.44
N SER A 25 0.29 6.63 11.41
CA SER A 25 0.81 7.10 10.12
C SER A 25 1.70 8.35 10.29
N ASN A 26 1.24 9.33 11.06
CA ASN A 26 2.03 10.54 11.35
C ASN A 26 3.27 10.21 12.17
N SER A 27 3.17 9.27 13.12
CA SER A 27 4.32 8.81 13.90
C SER A 27 5.36 8.10 13.03
N ALA A 28 4.92 7.29 12.06
CA ALA A 28 5.77 6.55 11.13
C ALA A 28 6.52 7.44 10.12
N ALA A 29 6.21 8.73 10.03
CA ALA A 29 7.01 9.68 9.25
C ALA A 29 8.43 9.89 9.82
N PHE A 30 8.65 9.53 11.09
CA PHE A 30 9.96 9.56 11.74
C PHE A 30 10.61 8.17 11.70
N SER A 31 11.83 8.07 11.17
CA SER A 31 12.53 6.79 10.97
C SER A 31 12.66 5.95 12.23
N VAL A 32 12.99 6.57 13.38
CA VAL A 32 13.07 5.89 14.69
C VAL A 32 11.76 5.19 15.04
N ASN A 33 10.62 5.80 14.74
CA ASN A 33 9.32 5.21 15.03
C ASN A 33 8.97 4.05 14.08
N GLN A 34 9.55 4.00 12.88
CA GLN A 34 9.32 2.90 11.94
C GLN A 34 9.85 1.58 12.50
N ASP A 35 11.05 1.60 13.11
CA ASP A 35 11.63 0.43 13.77
C ASP A 35 10.87 0.07 15.05
N ILE A 36 10.44 1.07 15.84
CA ILE A 36 9.65 0.82 17.06
C ILE A 36 8.30 0.17 16.71
N ILE A 37 7.61 0.65 15.66
CA ILE A 37 6.33 0.08 15.22
C ILE A 37 6.52 -1.37 14.75
N ARG A 38 7.58 -1.66 13.97
CA ARG A 38 7.91 -3.04 13.56
C ARG A 38 8.17 -3.94 14.77
N ASN A 39 9.02 -3.50 15.70
CA ASN A 39 9.37 -4.29 16.89
C ASN A 39 8.21 -4.51 17.88
N LEU A 40 7.10 -3.79 17.71
CA LEU A 40 5.86 -3.95 18.46
C LEU A 40 4.80 -4.74 17.66
N ASP A 41 5.21 -5.49 16.64
CA ASP A 41 4.36 -6.25 15.71
C ASP A 41 3.32 -5.38 14.96
N GLY A 42 3.54 -4.07 14.92
CA GLY A 42 2.57 -3.11 14.39
C GLY A 42 2.33 -3.23 12.89
N LEU A 43 3.31 -3.75 12.13
CA LEU A 43 3.13 -4.00 10.68
C LEU A 43 2.02 -5.03 10.43
N SER A 44 2.02 -6.11 11.20
CA SER A 44 1.02 -7.17 11.09
C SER A 44 -0.38 -6.68 11.48
N VAL A 45 -0.47 -5.88 12.55
CA VAL A 45 -1.73 -5.29 13.04
C VAL A 45 -2.30 -4.32 11.99
N ILE A 46 -1.49 -3.39 11.49
CA ILE A 46 -1.93 -2.41 10.49
C ILE A 46 -2.27 -3.11 9.18
N GLY A 47 -1.47 -4.08 8.74
CA GLY A 47 -1.73 -4.87 7.54
C GLY A 47 -2.99 -5.73 7.62
N GLY A 48 -3.32 -6.25 8.80
CA GLY A 48 -4.58 -6.97 9.05
C GLY A 48 -5.83 -6.12 8.77
N MET A 49 -5.74 -4.80 8.92
CA MET A 49 -6.85 -3.89 8.63
C MET A 49 -7.20 -3.80 7.13
N LEU A 50 -6.39 -4.38 6.24
CA LEU A 50 -6.64 -4.38 4.78
C LEU A 50 -7.69 -5.40 4.31
N SER A 51 -8.05 -6.39 5.14
CA SER A 51 -8.99 -7.46 4.76
C SER A 51 -10.44 -7.07 5.01
N ASP A 52 -10.83 -6.86 6.28
CA ASP A 52 -12.25 -6.84 6.68
C ASP A 52 -12.71 -5.51 7.30
N CYS A 53 -11.97 -4.42 7.08
CA CYS A 53 -12.35 -3.10 7.59
C CYS A 53 -13.12 -2.25 6.57
N ALA A 54 -13.77 -1.20 7.06
CA ALA A 54 -14.42 -0.19 6.22
C ALA A 54 -13.40 0.46 5.25
N PRO A 55 -13.84 0.90 4.05
CA PRO A 55 -12.94 1.51 3.05
C PRO A 55 -12.07 2.65 3.58
N LYS A 56 -12.60 3.48 4.49
CA LYS A 56 -11.82 4.56 5.12
C LYS A 56 -10.73 4.05 6.06
N VAL A 57 -11.02 3.02 6.86
CA VAL A 57 -10.01 2.36 7.71
C VAL A 57 -8.90 1.76 6.85
N LYS A 58 -9.26 1.06 5.76
CA LYS A 58 -8.30 0.53 4.78
C LYS A 58 -7.41 1.62 4.18
N GLU A 59 -8.00 2.76 3.81
CA GLU A 59 -7.26 3.92 3.31
C GLU A 59 -6.24 4.43 4.36
N LYS A 60 -6.64 4.56 5.64
CA LYS A 60 -5.71 5.00 6.70
C LYS A 60 -4.63 3.97 6.99
N ALA A 61 -4.95 2.68 6.92
CA ALA A 61 -3.97 1.61 7.04
C ALA A 61 -2.94 1.64 5.91
N LEU A 62 -3.37 1.83 4.66
CA LEU A 62 -2.47 1.97 3.51
C LEU A 62 -1.56 3.19 3.65
N ASN A 63 -2.07 4.33 4.12
CA ASN A 63 -1.25 5.51 4.39
C ASN A 63 -0.19 5.26 5.48
N ALA A 64 -0.56 4.56 6.55
CA ALA A 64 0.40 4.18 7.59
C ALA A 64 1.47 3.23 7.04
N LEU A 65 1.07 2.20 6.29
CA LEU A 65 2.00 1.25 5.64
C LEU A 65 2.91 1.95 4.63
N ASN A 66 2.42 2.94 3.88
CA ASN A 66 3.24 3.72 2.94
C ASN A 66 4.38 4.46 3.64
N ASN A 67 4.12 5.04 4.81
CA ASN A 67 5.18 5.69 5.60
C ASN A 67 6.13 4.66 6.20
N LEU A 68 5.60 3.53 6.67
CA LEU A 68 6.39 2.44 7.25
C LEU A 68 7.28 1.74 6.21
N SER A 69 6.85 1.68 4.94
CA SER A 69 7.60 1.07 3.85
C SER A 69 8.79 1.90 3.39
N MET A 70 9.01 3.11 3.93
CA MET A 70 10.24 3.87 3.70
C MET A 70 11.48 3.21 4.35
N ASN A 71 11.27 2.25 5.25
CA ASN A 71 12.32 1.41 5.83
C ASN A 71 12.36 0.06 5.11
N ILE A 72 13.53 -0.29 4.53
CA ILE A 72 13.70 -1.52 3.74
C ILE A 72 13.38 -2.78 4.57
N LYS A 73 13.77 -2.82 5.85
CA LYS A 73 13.45 -3.97 6.72
C LYS A 73 11.94 -4.10 6.97
N ASN A 74 11.20 -2.99 6.99
CA ASN A 74 9.74 -3.06 7.06
C ASN A 74 9.13 -3.60 5.76
N GLN A 75 9.76 -3.34 4.60
CA GLN A 75 9.26 -3.87 3.33
C GLN A 75 9.28 -5.41 3.31
N GLU A 76 10.28 -6.04 3.94
CA GLU A 76 10.40 -7.51 4.06
C GLU A 76 9.16 -8.13 4.72
N GLU A 77 8.54 -7.44 5.67
CA GLU A 77 7.28 -7.86 6.32
C GLU A 77 6.05 -7.38 5.55
N ILE A 78 6.05 -6.16 5.02
CA ILE A 78 4.90 -5.59 4.31
C ILE A 78 4.60 -6.31 2.98
N GLN A 79 5.61 -6.89 2.32
CA GLN A 79 5.48 -7.53 1.00
C GLN A 79 4.40 -8.61 0.92
N VAL A 80 4.03 -9.24 2.05
CA VAL A 80 2.95 -10.23 2.10
C VAL A 80 1.59 -9.65 1.72
N TYR A 81 1.41 -8.34 1.87
CA TYR A 81 0.16 -7.64 1.57
C TYR A 81 0.05 -7.16 0.11
N ILE A 82 1.12 -7.20 -0.69
CA ILE A 82 1.13 -6.63 -2.05
C ILE A 82 -0.03 -7.17 -2.91
N THR A 83 -0.27 -8.49 -2.89
CA THR A 83 -1.37 -9.08 -3.65
C THR A 83 -2.76 -8.64 -3.16
N GLN A 84 -2.93 -8.37 -1.86
CA GLN A 84 -4.17 -7.79 -1.31
C GLN A 84 -4.32 -6.32 -1.70
N VAL A 85 -3.23 -5.55 -1.70
CA VAL A 85 -3.21 -4.14 -2.12
C VAL A 85 -3.56 -4.03 -3.61
N CYS A 86 -2.99 -4.88 -4.45
CA CYS A 86 -3.33 -5.03 -5.87
C CYS A 86 -4.82 -5.30 -6.10
N ARG A 87 -5.42 -6.24 -5.36
CA ARG A 87 -6.87 -6.50 -5.41
C ARG A 87 -7.69 -5.30 -4.97
N SER A 88 -7.22 -4.58 -3.95
CA SER A 88 -7.89 -3.37 -3.45
C SER A 88 -7.91 -2.26 -4.51
N ILE A 89 -6.82 -2.06 -5.27
CA ILE A 89 -6.75 -1.10 -6.39
C ILE A 89 -7.79 -1.41 -7.46
N ASP A 90 -7.93 -2.68 -7.83
CA ASP A 90 -8.83 -3.11 -8.90
C ASP A 90 -10.32 -3.01 -8.50
N SER A 91 -10.63 -3.35 -7.25
CA SER A 91 -11.99 -3.29 -6.70
C SER A 91 -12.47 -1.89 -6.29
N ALA A 92 -11.55 -0.96 -6.02
CA ALA A 92 -11.89 0.36 -5.51
C ALA A 92 -12.56 1.23 -6.59
N PRO A 93 -13.49 2.12 -6.22
CA PRO A 93 -14.04 3.09 -7.17
C PRO A 93 -12.92 3.90 -7.83
N LEU A 94 -13.05 4.10 -9.15
CA LEU A 94 -12.08 4.83 -9.95
C LEU A 94 -11.80 6.21 -9.33
N ASN A 95 -10.51 6.53 -9.15
CA ASN A 95 -10.02 7.78 -8.55
C ASN A 95 -10.31 7.98 -7.06
N SER A 96 -10.78 6.96 -6.35
CA SER A 96 -10.99 7.03 -4.90
C SER A 96 -9.68 7.22 -4.12
N ASP A 97 -9.79 7.78 -2.93
CA ASP A 97 -8.62 7.99 -2.06
C ASP A 97 -8.02 6.65 -1.59
N LEU A 98 -8.85 5.60 -1.46
CA LEU A 98 -8.39 4.23 -1.21
C LEU A 98 -7.49 3.72 -2.35
N GLN A 99 -7.90 3.91 -3.61
CA GLN A 99 -7.11 3.51 -4.78
C GLN A 99 -5.77 4.26 -4.83
N LEU A 100 -5.77 5.56 -4.51
CA LEU A 100 -4.55 6.37 -4.46
C LEU A 100 -3.61 5.96 -3.31
N ALA A 101 -4.14 5.68 -2.12
CA ALA A 101 -3.34 5.23 -0.99
C ALA A 101 -2.66 3.89 -1.30
N ALA A 102 -3.37 2.98 -1.97
CA ALA A 102 -2.82 1.70 -2.40
C ALA A 102 -1.71 1.86 -3.46
N LEU A 103 -1.91 2.70 -4.47
CA LEU A 103 -0.89 2.98 -5.49
C LEU A 103 0.37 3.63 -4.91
N ARG A 104 0.23 4.51 -3.90
CA ARG A 104 1.37 5.11 -3.19
C ARG A 104 2.21 4.06 -2.47
N LEU A 105 1.56 3.15 -1.73
CA LEU A 105 2.25 2.03 -1.10
C LEU A 105 2.97 1.16 -2.14
N LEU A 106 2.31 0.81 -3.26
CA LEU A 106 2.96 0.04 -4.33
C LEU A 106 4.13 0.79 -4.98
N THR A 107 4.10 2.13 -5.04
CA THR A 107 5.23 2.92 -5.52
C THR A 107 6.46 2.68 -4.65
N ASN A 108 6.32 2.70 -3.32
CA ASN A 108 7.43 2.41 -2.41
C ASN A 108 7.87 0.94 -2.48
N MET A 109 6.91 0.01 -2.54
CA MET A 109 7.19 -1.43 -2.60
C MET A 109 7.73 -1.91 -3.96
N SER A 110 7.76 -1.05 -4.98
CA SER A 110 8.34 -1.32 -6.30
C SER A 110 9.68 -0.61 -6.52
N VAL A 111 10.22 0.11 -5.53
CA VAL A 111 11.55 0.73 -5.70
C VAL A 111 12.64 -0.32 -5.93
N THR A 112 12.51 -1.49 -5.29
CA THR A 112 13.37 -2.65 -5.56
C THR A 112 12.62 -3.71 -6.37
N SER A 113 13.38 -4.47 -7.16
CA SER A 113 12.82 -5.53 -8.02
C SER A 113 12.30 -6.75 -7.26
N ASP A 114 12.61 -6.88 -5.96
CA ASP A 114 12.39 -8.08 -5.14
C ASP A 114 10.92 -8.53 -5.16
N TYR A 115 10.00 -7.57 -5.25
CA TYR A 115 8.56 -7.83 -5.16
C TYR A 115 7.79 -7.60 -6.46
N HIS A 116 8.47 -7.29 -7.58
CA HIS A 116 7.82 -7.01 -8.87
C HIS A 116 6.95 -8.17 -9.37
N HIS A 117 7.38 -9.41 -9.14
CA HIS A 117 6.65 -10.60 -9.53
C HIS A 117 5.23 -10.68 -8.93
N LYS A 118 4.99 -10.05 -7.77
CA LYS A 118 3.68 -10.00 -7.10
C LYS A 118 2.69 -9.04 -7.76
N MET A 119 3.17 -8.14 -8.62
CA MET A 119 2.38 -7.11 -9.29
C MET A 119 2.06 -7.44 -10.76
N ILE A 120 2.63 -8.52 -11.33
CA ILE A 120 2.47 -8.88 -12.75
C ILE A 120 0.99 -8.95 -13.16
N ASN A 121 0.17 -9.62 -12.37
CA ASN A 121 -1.26 -9.81 -12.68
C ASN A 121 -2.08 -8.52 -12.58
N SER A 122 -1.53 -7.44 -12.03
CA SER A 122 -2.18 -6.14 -11.90
C SER A 122 -1.78 -5.15 -12.99
N ILE A 123 -0.85 -5.50 -13.88
CA ILE A 123 -0.42 -4.61 -14.97
C ILE A 123 -1.60 -4.16 -15.86
N PRO A 124 -2.53 -5.05 -16.29
CA PRO A 124 -3.72 -4.62 -17.04
C PRO A 124 -4.55 -3.57 -16.30
N CYS A 125 -4.76 -3.76 -14.99
CA CYS A 125 -5.46 -2.79 -14.14
C CYS A 125 -4.72 -1.46 -14.09
N PHE A 126 -3.39 -1.46 -13.95
CA PHE A 126 -2.59 -0.24 -13.98
C PHE A 126 -2.74 0.50 -15.32
N LEU A 127 -2.67 -0.21 -16.46
CA LEU A 127 -2.84 0.42 -17.77
C LEU A 127 -4.26 0.99 -17.97
N ARG A 128 -5.30 0.30 -17.48
CA ARG A 128 -6.67 0.83 -17.45
C ARG A 128 -6.75 2.13 -16.65
N LEU A 129 -6.18 2.15 -15.44
CA LEU A 129 -6.15 3.36 -14.60
C LEU A 129 -5.33 4.50 -15.21
N LEU A 130 -4.30 4.20 -16.00
CA LEU A 130 -3.57 5.19 -16.77
C LEU A 130 -4.46 5.82 -17.85
N SER A 131 -5.33 5.04 -18.50
CA SER A 131 -6.24 5.51 -19.54
C SER A 131 -7.46 6.26 -19.00
N GLU A 132 -8.07 5.75 -17.93
CA GLU A 132 -9.38 6.21 -17.42
C GLU A 132 -9.26 7.14 -16.20
N GLY A 133 -8.14 7.09 -15.49
CA GLY A 133 -7.94 7.86 -14.26
C GLY A 133 -7.80 9.35 -14.50
N ILE A 134 -8.06 10.15 -13.47
CA ILE A 134 -7.68 11.57 -13.46
C ILE A 134 -6.17 11.73 -13.22
N GLU A 135 -5.64 12.92 -13.49
CA GLU A 135 -4.21 13.26 -13.41
C GLU A 135 -3.53 12.71 -12.14
N ARG A 136 -4.12 12.93 -10.95
CA ARG A 136 -3.52 12.44 -9.69
C ARG A 136 -3.38 10.91 -9.63
N THR A 137 -4.31 10.17 -10.22
CA THR A 137 -4.30 8.70 -10.30
C THR A 137 -3.28 8.25 -11.34
N GLN A 138 -3.32 8.86 -12.52
CA GLN A 138 -2.39 8.57 -13.62
C GLN A 138 -0.94 8.76 -13.20
N ILE A 139 -0.62 9.84 -12.47
CA ILE A 139 0.73 10.09 -11.96
C ILE A 139 1.18 8.97 -11.01
N GLN A 140 0.32 8.48 -10.12
CA GLN A 140 0.71 7.40 -9.20
C GLN A 140 0.89 6.07 -9.93
N VAL A 141 0.03 5.78 -10.91
CA VAL A 141 0.17 4.60 -11.78
C VAL A 141 1.49 4.65 -12.55
N LEU A 142 1.83 5.80 -13.15
CA LEU A 142 3.09 5.98 -13.89
C LEU A 142 4.31 5.72 -12.99
N LYS A 143 4.29 6.15 -11.73
CA LYS A 143 5.38 5.87 -10.80
C LYS A 143 5.59 4.37 -10.58
N VAL A 144 4.52 3.62 -10.38
CA VAL A 144 4.59 2.15 -10.27
C VAL A 144 5.12 1.55 -11.57
N LEU A 145 4.58 1.94 -12.73
CA LEU A 145 4.98 1.39 -14.02
C LEU A 145 6.44 1.70 -14.38
N VAL A 146 6.94 2.90 -14.06
CA VAL A 146 8.36 3.29 -14.24
C VAL A 146 9.25 2.38 -13.42
N ASN A 147 8.94 2.18 -12.14
CA ASN A 147 9.66 1.26 -11.28
C ASN A 147 9.68 -0.16 -11.83
N LEU A 148 8.51 -0.70 -12.23
CA LEU A 148 8.43 -2.03 -12.84
C LEU A 148 9.25 -2.12 -14.13
N SER A 149 9.24 -1.08 -14.97
CA SER A 149 9.97 -1.04 -16.25
C SER A 149 11.49 -1.05 -16.11
N ALA A 150 12.01 -0.66 -14.94
CA ALA A 150 13.44 -0.73 -14.64
C ALA A 150 13.94 -2.17 -14.41
N ASN A 151 13.03 -3.15 -14.23
CA ASN A 151 13.37 -4.56 -14.14
C ASN A 151 13.18 -5.26 -15.51
N PRO A 152 14.25 -5.76 -16.15
CA PRO A 152 14.17 -6.47 -17.44
C PRO A 152 13.20 -7.68 -17.44
N ASP A 153 13.01 -8.35 -16.32
CA ASP A 153 12.08 -9.48 -16.20
C ASP A 153 10.62 -9.05 -16.44
N MET A 154 10.31 -7.77 -16.20
CA MET A 154 8.97 -7.21 -16.38
C MET A 154 8.67 -6.84 -17.83
N THR A 155 9.68 -6.70 -18.69
CA THR A 155 9.51 -6.18 -20.07
C THR A 155 8.47 -6.97 -20.86
N ARG A 156 8.52 -8.31 -20.83
CA ARG A 156 7.56 -9.14 -21.57
C ARG A 156 6.14 -8.99 -21.03
N HIS A 157 5.99 -8.84 -19.72
CA HIS A 157 4.68 -8.69 -19.09
C HIS A 157 4.06 -7.34 -19.39
N LEU A 158 4.85 -6.26 -19.34
CA LEU A 158 4.41 -4.90 -19.68
C LEU A 158 3.99 -4.80 -21.16
N LEU A 159 4.75 -5.38 -22.09
CA LEU A 159 4.45 -5.32 -23.52
C LEU A 159 3.27 -6.19 -23.95
N ARG A 160 2.96 -7.25 -23.20
CA ARG A 160 1.86 -8.18 -23.52
C ARG A 160 0.56 -7.85 -22.80
N ALA A 161 0.60 -6.96 -21.81
CA ALA A 161 -0.60 -6.58 -21.08
C ALA A 161 -1.57 -5.86 -22.04
N GLN A 162 -2.81 -6.34 -22.06
CA GLN A 162 -3.91 -5.75 -22.81
C GLN A 162 -4.82 -5.02 -21.81
N VAL A 163 -5.38 -3.89 -22.23
CA VAL A 163 -6.39 -3.12 -21.49
C VAL A 163 -7.76 -3.66 -21.81
#